data_AF-A0A8C2ZGS3-F1
#
_entry.id   AF-A0A8C2ZGS3-F1
#
_cell.length_a   1.000
_cell.length_b   1.000
_cell.length_c   1.000
_cell.angle_alpha   90.00
_cell.angle_beta   90.00
_cell.angle_gamma   90.00
#
_symmetry.space_group_name_H-M   'P 1'
#
loop_
_entity.id
_entity.type
_entity.pdbx_description
1 polymer ?
#
loop_
_entity_poly.entity_id
_entity_poly.type
_entity_poly.pdbx_seq_one_letter_code
_entity_poly.pdbx_strand_id
1 'polypeptide(L)'
;MLQWDVSPAASLLSRCVSRDMVSQEEIDSASSRLSPAFSSHLHEAELRIRTQRQLDQLQLQTELLQTEKKNADVTHTFYLARRFQMFQTFCGHLQNLLKDQNSLRQRLMRPLGRTNLPVQAHLHRFVVDLVKVLLDFIETLEEKLDTVRCSPAAIDHLAQLNTSLARLLGTVGEVASLSNQVLQRNGVHNSSA
;
A
#
# COMPACT_ATOMS: atom_id res chain seq x y z
N MET A 1 6.52 75.62 0.31
CA MET A 1 7.91 76.06 0.01
C MET A 1 8.81 75.27 0.96
N LEU A 2 9.55 74.28 0.46
CA LEU A 2 10.30 73.33 1.29
C LEU A 2 11.54 74.02 1.84
N GLN A 3 11.56 74.23 3.15
CA GLN A 3 12.70 74.71 3.91
C GLN A 3 13.66 73.52 4.05
N TRP A 4 14.67 73.45 3.19
CA TRP A 4 15.77 72.52 3.39
C TRP A 4 16.53 72.96 4.64
N ASP A 5 16.48 72.14 5.69
CA ASP A 5 17.37 72.29 6.84
C ASP A 5 18.80 72.08 6.35
N VAL A 6 19.46 73.18 6.02
CA VAL A 6 20.87 73.21 5.70
C VAL A 6 21.61 72.75 6.95
N SER A 7 22.33 71.62 6.84
CA SER A 7 23.15 71.06 7.93
C SER A 7 23.94 72.17 8.63
N PRO A 8 24.09 72.16 9.96
CA PRO A 8 24.87 73.17 10.69
C PRO A 8 26.30 73.36 10.15
N ALA A 9 26.89 72.32 9.57
CA ALA A 9 28.17 72.42 8.89
C ALA A 9 28.09 73.26 7.60
N ALA A 10 27.02 73.08 6.81
CA ALA A 10 26.81 73.83 5.58
C ALA A 10 26.48 75.31 5.83
N SER A 11 25.80 75.64 6.93
CA SER A 11 25.57 77.05 7.32
C SER A 11 26.85 77.74 7.83
N LEU A 12 27.72 77.01 8.52
CA LEU A 12 29.05 77.51 8.89
C LEU A 12 29.94 77.74 7.68
N LEU A 13 29.99 76.78 6.75
CA LEU A 13 30.76 76.91 5.50
C LEU A 13 30.25 78.08 4.64
N SER A 14 28.93 78.22 4.50
CA SER A 14 28.33 79.37 3.81
C SER A 14 28.75 80.71 4.43
N ARG A 15 28.78 80.81 5.77
CA ARG A 15 29.21 82.02 6.46
C ARG A 15 30.72 82.31 6.31
N CYS A 16 31.56 81.29 6.15
CA CYS A 16 32.99 81.44 5.86
C CYS A 16 33.22 81.94 4.43
N VAL A 17 32.42 81.48 3.46
CA VAL A 17 32.44 81.96 2.09
C VAL A 17 31.97 83.42 2.01
N SER A 18 30.87 83.78 2.71
CA SER A 18 30.38 85.16 2.74
C SER A 18 31.30 86.16 3.44
N ARG A 19 32.31 85.69 4.19
CA ARG A 19 33.31 86.51 4.88
C ARG A 19 34.67 86.50 4.17
N ASP A 20 34.73 85.98 2.94
CA ASP A 20 35.96 85.79 2.15
C ASP A 20 37.08 85.04 2.89
N MET A 21 36.72 84.20 3.88
CA MET A 21 37.71 83.43 4.62
C MET A 21 38.13 82.14 3.89
N VAL A 22 37.25 81.63 3.03
CA VAL A 22 37.45 80.46 2.17
C VAL A 22 36.63 80.71 0.90
N SER A 23 37.19 80.44 -0.27
CA SER A 23 36.46 80.58 -1.54
C SER A 23 35.60 79.35 -1.86
N GLN A 24 34.53 79.54 -2.63
CA GLN A 24 33.69 78.42 -3.11
C GLN A 24 34.52 77.41 -3.92
N GLU A 25 35.48 77.88 -4.73
CA GLU A 25 36.39 77.03 -5.50
C GLU A 25 37.31 76.18 -4.61
N GLU A 26 37.76 76.69 -3.45
CA GLU A 26 38.55 75.92 -2.49
C GLU A 26 37.72 74.81 -1.82
N ILE A 27 36.44 75.07 -1.51
CA ILE A 27 35.51 74.06 -0.98
C ILE A 27 35.23 72.99 -2.04
N ASP A 28 34.95 73.39 -3.27
CA ASP A 28 34.68 72.47 -4.39
C ASP A 28 35.94 71.65 -4.76
N SER A 29 37.13 72.26 -4.65
CA SER A 29 38.43 71.59 -4.81
C SER A 29 38.73 70.60 -3.67
N ALA A 30 38.36 70.92 -2.44
CA ALA A 30 38.49 70.00 -1.31
C ALA A 30 37.51 68.82 -1.39
N SER A 31 36.29 69.06 -1.90
CA SER A 31 35.29 68.01 -2.13
C SER A 31 35.63 67.09 -3.32
N SER A 32 36.37 67.58 -4.31
CA SER A 32 36.80 66.82 -5.49
C SER A 32 38.14 66.11 -5.32
N ARG A 33 38.94 66.48 -4.32
CA ARG A 33 40.10 65.69 -3.89
C ARG A 33 39.60 64.35 -3.35
N LEU A 34 39.76 63.32 -4.18
CA LEU A 34 39.53 61.89 -3.89
C LEU A 34 40.41 61.32 -2.76
N SER A 35 41.08 62.16 -1.96
CA SER A 35 41.70 61.70 -0.72
C SER A 35 40.58 61.28 0.21
N PRO A 36 40.56 60.05 0.72
CA PRO A 36 39.54 59.66 1.67
C PRO A 36 39.65 60.62 2.87
N ALA A 37 38.52 61.22 3.28
CA ALA A 37 38.45 62.08 4.46
C ALA A 37 38.82 61.34 5.77
N PHE A 38 39.01 60.02 5.66
CA PHE A 38 39.36 59.10 6.73
C PHE A 38 40.53 58.21 6.31
N SER A 39 41.19 57.56 7.28
CA SER A 39 42.35 56.69 6.99
C SER A 39 41.97 55.51 6.09
N SER A 40 42.94 55.00 5.32
CA SER A 40 42.77 53.79 4.48
C SER A 40 42.23 52.59 5.26
N HIS A 41 42.68 52.44 6.52
CA HIS A 41 42.19 51.41 7.43
C HIS A 41 40.69 51.52 7.74
N LEU A 42 40.13 52.74 7.84
CA LEU A 42 38.68 52.91 8.04
C LEU A 42 37.91 52.48 6.78
N HIS A 43 38.41 52.84 5.60
CA HIS A 43 37.79 52.45 4.34
C HIS A 43 37.78 50.93 4.14
N GLU A 44 38.89 50.25 4.44
CA GLU A 44 38.97 48.79 4.43
C GLU A 44 38.03 48.15 5.46
N ALA A 45 37.96 48.70 6.68
CA ALA A 45 37.04 48.22 7.71
C ALA A 45 35.58 48.39 7.29
N GLU A 46 35.21 49.52 6.69
CA GLU A 46 33.86 49.76 6.18
C GLU A 46 33.51 48.77 5.06
N LEU A 47 34.45 48.53 4.12
CA LEU A 47 34.26 47.58 3.04
C LEU A 47 34.06 46.16 3.60
N ARG A 48 34.87 45.73 4.58
CA ARG A 48 34.73 44.44 5.27
C ARG A 48 33.37 44.30 5.96
N ILE A 49 32.91 45.35 6.65
CA ILE A 49 31.59 45.36 7.31
C ILE A 49 30.47 45.22 6.27
N ARG A 50 30.57 45.92 5.15
CA ARG A 50 29.58 45.81 4.06
C ARG A 50 29.56 44.40 3.46
N THR A 51 30.72 43.83 3.15
CA THR A 51 30.80 42.47 2.61
C THR A 51 30.32 41.42 3.61
N GLN A 52 30.65 41.58 4.91
CA GLN A 52 30.17 40.67 5.95
C GLN A 52 28.65 40.72 6.06
N ARG A 53 28.06 41.92 6.07
CA ARG A 53 26.60 42.08 6.09
C ARG A 53 25.92 41.41 4.89
N GLN A 54 26.52 41.50 3.70
CA GLN A 54 26.02 40.82 2.50
C GLN A 54 26.09 39.30 2.65
N LEU A 55 27.19 38.79 3.22
CA LEU A 55 27.36 37.35 3.47
C LEU A 55 26.32 36.85 4.47
N ASP A 56 26.12 37.56 5.58
CA ASP A 56 25.12 37.22 6.60
C ASP A 56 23.70 37.21 6.00
N GLN A 57 23.38 38.19 5.14
CA GLN A 57 22.10 38.26 4.44
C GLN A 57 21.88 37.06 3.51
N LEU A 58 22.89 36.67 2.73
CA LEU A 58 22.82 35.51 1.84
C LEU A 58 22.72 34.21 2.62
N GLN A 59 23.40 34.11 3.76
CA GLN A 59 23.30 32.95 4.64
C GLN A 59 21.88 32.80 5.18
N LEU A 60 21.27 33.89 5.68
CA LEU A 60 19.89 33.88 6.16
C LEU A 60 18.89 33.49 5.06
N GLN A 61 19.07 33.98 3.83
CA GLN A 61 18.24 33.57 2.69
C GLN A 61 18.38 32.07 2.39
N THR A 62 19.59 31.55 2.48
CA THR A 62 19.86 30.11 2.26
C THR A 62 19.18 29.27 3.34
N GLU A 63 19.28 29.67 4.60
CA GLU A 63 18.63 28.99 5.74
C GLU A 63 17.10 29.02 5.62
N LEU A 64 16.53 30.15 5.18
CA LEU A 64 15.10 30.30 4.92
C LEU A 64 14.63 29.32 3.84
N LEU A 65 15.30 29.30 2.68
CA LEU A 65 14.97 28.38 1.58
C LEU A 65 15.14 26.91 1.98
N GLN A 66 16.17 26.60 2.77
CA GLN A 66 16.38 25.24 3.27
C GLN A 66 15.25 24.83 4.23
N THR A 67 14.77 25.75 5.06
CA THR A 67 13.66 25.51 5.98
C THR A 67 12.34 25.35 5.22
N GLU A 68 12.08 26.19 4.22
CA GLU A 68 10.91 26.06 3.34
C GLU A 68 10.91 24.69 2.63
N LYS A 69 12.06 24.28 2.07
CA LYS A 69 12.21 22.96 1.45
C LYS A 69 11.95 21.81 2.42
N LYS A 70 12.46 21.90 3.65
CA LYS A 70 12.24 20.86 4.68
C LYS A 70 10.76 20.78 5.09
N ASN A 71 10.06 21.91 5.09
CA ASN A 71 8.66 22.00 5.51
C ASN A 71 7.68 21.94 4.33
N ALA A 72 8.16 21.73 3.10
CA ALA A 72 7.34 21.76 1.90
C ALA A 72 6.22 20.70 1.94
N ASP A 73 6.45 19.55 2.57
CA ASP A 73 5.48 18.46 2.65
C ASP A 73 4.25 18.79 3.52
N VAL A 74 4.36 19.79 4.41
CA VAL A 74 3.29 20.26 5.32
C VAL A 74 2.81 21.67 5.02
N THR A 75 3.54 22.45 4.22
CA THR A 75 3.17 23.83 3.85
C THR A 75 2.71 23.97 2.40
N HIS A 76 3.33 23.24 1.46
CA HIS A 76 2.98 23.38 0.05
C HIS A 76 1.68 22.65 -0.29
N THR A 77 0.77 23.41 -0.89
CA THR A 77 -0.53 22.95 -1.39
C THR A 77 -0.41 21.73 -2.31
N PHE A 78 0.64 21.61 -3.11
CA PHE A 78 0.86 20.44 -3.97
C PHE A 78 0.96 19.12 -3.19
N TYR A 79 1.81 19.08 -2.16
CA TYR A 79 1.98 17.87 -1.33
C TYR A 79 0.76 17.61 -0.45
N LEU A 80 0.15 18.68 0.07
CA LEU A 80 -1.07 18.59 0.86
C LEU A 80 -2.24 18.05 0.04
N ALA A 81 -2.48 18.59 -1.16
CA ALA A 81 -3.58 18.19 -2.03
C ALA A 81 -3.52 16.68 -2.32
N ARG A 82 -2.33 16.15 -2.61
CA ARG A 82 -2.14 14.71 -2.81
C ARG A 82 -2.47 13.90 -1.57
N ARG A 83 -2.02 14.33 -0.38
CA ARG A 83 -2.34 13.69 0.90
C ARG A 83 -3.85 13.74 1.19
N PHE A 84 -4.49 14.88 0.97
CA PHE A 84 -5.94 15.05 1.13
C PHE A 84 -6.72 14.15 0.18
N GLN A 85 -6.32 14.05 -1.08
CA GLN A 85 -6.99 13.17 -2.06
C GLN A 85 -6.89 11.70 -1.65
N MET A 86 -5.72 11.27 -1.17
CA MET A 86 -5.52 9.91 -0.67
C MET A 86 -6.42 9.63 0.55
N PHE A 87 -6.45 10.56 1.51
CA PHE A 87 -7.29 10.46 2.69
C PHE A 87 -8.78 10.46 2.34
N GLN A 88 -9.21 11.32 1.41
CA GLN A 88 -10.59 11.39 0.94
C GLN A 88 -11.02 10.09 0.26
N THR A 89 -10.15 9.50 -0.56
CA THR A 89 -10.39 8.18 -1.18
C THR A 89 -10.56 7.10 -0.11
N PHE A 90 -9.68 7.08 0.89
CA PHE A 90 -9.75 6.14 2.00
C PHE A 90 -11.04 6.30 2.82
N CYS A 91 -11.42 7.54 3.16
CA CYS A 91 -12.70 7.82 3.82
C CYS A 91 -13.90 7.36 2.97
N GLY A 92 -13.84 7.55 1.65
CA GLY A 92 -14.84 7.04 0.72
C GLY A 92 -14.97 5.52 0.76
N HIS A 93 -13.84 4.80 0.76
CA HIS A 93 -13.84 3.34 0.92
C HIS A 93 -14.45 2.89 2.25
N LEU A 94 -14.08 3.52 3.37
CA LEU A 94 -14.66 3.21 4.68
C LEU A 94 -16.17 3.44 4.70
N GLN A 95 -16.64 4.54 4.11
CA GLN A 95 -18.06 4.84 4.05
C GLN A 95 -18.83 3.79 3.20
N ASN A 96 -18.24 3.32 2.11
CA ASN A 96 -18.82 2.26 1.30
C ASN A 96 -18.88 0.94 2.06
N LEU A 97 -17.80 0.56 2.77
CA LEU A 97 -17.80 -0.64 3.62
C LEU A 97 -18.89 -0.60 4.70
N LEU A 98 -19.10 0.56 5.34
CA LEU A 98 -20.16 0.73 6.33
C LEU A 98 -21.56 0.60 5.70
N LYS A 99 -21.76 1.14 4.49
CA LYS A 99 -23.02 0.96 3.74
C LYS A 99 -23.26 -0.51 3.40
N ASP A 100 -22.23 -1.21 2.93
CA ASP A 100 -22.31 -2.63 2.58
C ASP A 100 -22.60 -3.48 3.81
N GLN A 101 -21.89 -3.25 4.91
CA GLN A 101 -22.14 -3.93 6.18
C GLN A 101 -23.58 -3.70 6.66
N ASN A 102 -24.07 -2.45 6.61
CA ASN A 102 -25.42 -2.14 7.02
C ASN A 102 -26.44 -2.81 6.08
N SER A 103 -26.19 -2.83 4.77
CA SER A 103 -27.04 -3.52 3.79
C SER A 103 -27.09 -5.03 4.03
N LEU A 104 -25.94 -5.64 4.35
CA LEU A 104 -25.84 -7.05 4.66
C LEU A 104 -26.57 -7.36 5.96
N ARG A 105 -26.37 -6.56 7.00
CA ARG A 105 -27.11 -6.67 8.26
C ARG A 105 -28.61 -6.58 8.02
N GLN A 106 -29.07 -5.63 7.22
CA GLN A 106 -30.49 -5.52 6.86
C GLN A 106 -30.98 -6.75 6.08
N ARG A 107 -30.18 -7.31 5.17
CA ARG A 107 -30.51 -8.55 4.45
C ARG A 107 -30.57 -9.77 5.36
N LEU A 108 -29.68 -9.88 6.34
CA LEU A 108 -29.65 -10.97 7.33
C LEU A 108 -30.76 -10.83 8.37
N MET A 109 -31.10 -9.59 8.74
CA MET A 109 -32.21 -9.29 9.64
C MET A 109 -33.58 -9.38 8.96
N ARG A 110 -33.64 -9.35 7.62
CA ARG A 110 -34.88 -9.69 6.93
C ARG A 110 -35.20 -11.14 7.31
N PRO A 111 -36.34 -11.40 7.98
CA PRO A 111 -36.75 -12.77 8.22
C PRO A 111 -36.77 -13.45 6.86
N LEU A 112 -36.15 -14.63 6.76
CA LEU A 112 -36.25 -15.50 5.59
C LEU A 112 -37.74 -15.61 5.26
N GLY A 113 -38.16 -14.83 4.26
CA GLY A 113 -39.57 -14.73 3.92
C GLY A 113 -40.02 -16.14 3.56
N ARG A 114 -40.87 -16.72 4.41
CA ARG A 114 -41.66 -17.93 4.15
C ARG A 114 -40.93 -19.29 4.17
N THR A 115 -39.94 -19.53 5.04
CA THR A 115 -39.61 -20.93 5.41
C THR A 115 -40.41 -21.43 6.61
N ASN A 116 -40.84 -20.54 7.49
CA ASN A 116 -41.78 -20.88 8.54
C ASN A 116 -43.20 -20.61 8.04
N LEU A 117 -43.81 -21.62 7.42
CA LEU A 117 -45.27 -21.65 7.35
C LEU A 117 -45.78 -21.56 8.78
N PRO A 118 -46.65 -20.60 9.13
CA PRO A 118 -47.28 -20.58 10.44
C PRO A 118 -48.12 -21.86 10.55
N VAL A 119 -47.58 -22.85 11.26
CA VAL A 119 -48.31 -24.07 11.55
C VAL A 119 -49.38 -23.68 12.58
N GLN A 120 -50.64 -24.01 12.29
CA GLN A 120 -51.71 -23.76 13.25
C GLN A 120 -51.42 -24.53 14.54
N ALA A 121 -51.68 -23.95 15.71
CA ALA A 121 -51.26 -24.52 16.99
C ALA A 121 -51.74 -25.97 17.23
N HIS A 122 -52.89 -26.36 16.67
CA HIS A 122 -53.41 -27.73 16.75
C HIS A 122 -52.64 -28.74 15.88
N LEU A 123 -51.88 -28.27 14.89
CA LEU A 123 -51.04 -29.09 13.99
C LEU A 123 -49.62 -29.29 14.54
N HIS A 124 -49.18 -28.51 15.52
CA HIS A 124 -47.83 -28.61 16.09
C HIS A 124 -47.52 -30.01 16.62
N ARG A 125 -48.47 -30.65 17.31
CA ARG A 125 -48.28 -32.02 17.84
C ARG A 125 -47.99 -33.01 16.72
N PHE A 126 -48.76 -32.97 15.64
CA PHE A 126 -48.58 -33.85 14.49
C PHE A 126 -47.25 -33.59 13.76
N VAL A 127 -46.82 -32.34 13.64
CA VAL A 127 -45.53 -32.00 13.04
C VAL A 127 -44.38 -32.51 13.90
N VAL A 128 -44.45 -32.35 15.22
CA VAL A 128 -43.43 -32.88 16.15
C VAL A 128 -43.36 -34.40 16.08
N ASP A 129 -44.52 -35.07 16.08
CA ASP A 129 -44.58 -36.53 15.99
C ASP A 129 -44.04 -37.03 14.63
N LEU A 130 -44.34 -36.34 13.53
CA LEU A 130 -43.80 -36.64 12.21
C LEU A 130 -42.28 -36.45 12.12
N VAL A 131 -41.76 -35.35 12.69
CA VAL A 131 -40.31 -35.08 12.72
C VAL A 131 -39.57 -36.15 13.52
N LYS A 132 -40.14 -36.63 14.63
CA LYS A 132 -39.56 -37.76 15.38
C LYS A 132 -39.49 -39.02 14.53
N VAL A 133 -40.60 -39.42 13.90
CA VAL A 133 -40.64 -40.60 13.01
C VAL A 133 -39.67 -40.47 11.85
N LEU A 134 -39.50 -39.27 11.30
CA LEU A 134 -38.54 -39.00 10.22
C LEU A 134 -37.09 -39.17 10.70
N LEU A 135 -36.76 -38.67 11.90
CA LEU A 135 -35.43 -38.84 12.50
C LEU A 135 -35.12 -40.31 12.80
N ASP A 136 -36.08 -41.04 13.40
CA ASP A 136 -35.94 -42.47 13.67
C ASP A 136 -35.74 -43.27 12.37
N PHE A 137 -36.44 -42.88 11.30
CA PHE A 137 -36.27 -43.49 9.98
C PHE A 137 -34.90 -43.21 9.38
N ILE A 138 -34.39 -41.98 9.48
CA ILE A 138 -33.05 -41.61 8.99
C ILE A 138 -31.99 -42.41 9.73
N GLU A 139 -32.07 -42.49 11.06
CA GLU A 139 -31.13 -43.28 11.88
C GLU A 139 -31.16 -44.76 11.49
N THR A 140 -32.35 -45.35 11.31
CA THR A 140 -32.50 -46.74 10.85
C THR A 140 -31.91 -46.94 9.44
N LEU A 141 -32.12 -45.98 8.53
CA LEU A 141 -31.61 -46.05 7.17
C LEU A 141 -30.08 -45.98 7.14
N GLU A 142 -29.50 -45.09 7.95
CA GLU A 142 -28.04 -44.97 8.11
C GLU A 142 -27.43 -46.27 8.65
N GLU A 143 -28.03 -46.87 9.68
CA GLU A 143 -27.59 -48.17 10.22
C GLU A 143 -27.63 -49.28 9.16
N LYS A 144 -28.69 -49.34 8.34
CA LYS A 144 -28.80 -50.32 7.25
C LYS A 144 -27.79 -50.05 6.14
N LEU A 145 -27.54 -48.79 5.78
CA LEU A 145 -26.52 -48.44 4.79
C LEU A 145 -25.13 -48.81 5.27
N ASP A 146 -24.81 -48.57 6.53
CA ASP A 146 -23.54 -48.97 7.13
C ASP A 146 -23.41 -50.50 7.16
N THR A 147 -24.47 -51.23 7.46
CA THR A 147 -24.47 -52.70 7.41
C THR A 147 -24.17 -53.23 6.00
N VAL A 148 -24.75 -52.61 4.96
CA VAL A 148 -24.50 -52.98 3.56
C VAL A 148 -23.08 -52.60 3.13
N ARG A 149 -22.61 -51.41 3.51
CA ARG A 149 -21.30 -50.88 3.13
C ARG A 149 -20.14 -51.58 3.84
N CYS A 150 -20.38 -52.02 5.07
CA CYS A 150 -19.42 -52.74 5.91
C CYS A 150 -19.54 -54.25 5.78
N SER A 151 -20.22 -54.82 4.78
CA SER A 151 -20.23 -56.28 4.57
C SER A 151 -18.79 -56.77 4.28
N PRO A 152 -18.06 -57.31 5.28
CA PRO A 152 -16.63 -57.59 5.12
C PRO A 152 -16.45 -58.78 4.18
N ALA A 153 -17.41 -59.71 4.21
CA ALA A 153 -17.47 -60.88 3.35
C ALA A 153 -17.43 -60.51 1.85
N ALA A 154 -18.16 -59.47 1.43
CA ALA A 154 -18.17 -59.08 0.01
C ALA A 154 -16.82 -58.50 -0.45
N ILE A 155 -16.18 -57.69 0.41
CA ILE A 155 -14.87 -57.08 0.16
C ILE A 155 -13.78 -58.16 0.14
N ASP A 156 -13.80 -59.07 1.11
CA ASP A 156 -12.84 -60.17 1.23
C ASP A 156 -12.96 -61.16 0.07
N HIS A 157 -14.18 -61.52 -0.34
CA HIS A 157 -14.41 -62.37 -1.51
C HIS A 157 -13.94 -61.71 -2.82
N LEU A 158 -14.14 -60.39 -2.98
CA LEU A 158 -13.61 -59.66 -4.14
C LEU A 158 -12.07 -59.63 -4.16
N ALA A 159 -11.42 -59.41 -3.01
CA ALA A 159 -9.97 -59.46 -2.90
C ALA A 159 -9.42 -60.87 -3.21
N GLN A 160 -10.11 -61.90 -2.72
CA GLN A 160 -9.76 -63.30 -2.99
C GLN A 160 -9.90 -63.64 -4.49
N LEU A 161 -10.96 -63.19 -5.14
CA LEU A 161 -11.17 -63.34 -6.59
C LEU A 161 -10.12 -62.60 -7.42
N ASN A 162 -9.76 -61.37 -7.04
CA ASN A 162 -8.68 -60.64 -7.73
C ASN A 162 -7.34 -61.37 -7.62
N THR A 163 -7.06 -61.95 -6.46
CA THR A 163 -5.83 -62.71 -6.21
C THR A 163 -5.80 -64.04 -6.98
N SER A 164 -6.95 -64.72 -7.14
CA SER A 164 -7.02 -65.94 -7.96
C SER A 164 -6.93 -65.63 -9.45
N LEU A 165 -7.55 -64.54 -9.90
CA LEU A 165 -7.46 -64.05 -11.28
C LEU A 165 -6.01 -63.72 -11.66
N ALA A 166 -5.29 -62.99 -10.80
CA ALA A 166 -3.88 -62.65 -11.03
C ALA A 166 -3.00 -63.91 -11.17
N ARG A 167 -3.24 -64.92 -10.32
CA ARG A 167 -2.54 -66.22 -10.41
C ARG A 167 -2.86 -66.95 -11.71
N LEU A 168 -4.12 -66.97 -12.13
CA LEU A 168 -4.54 -67.61 -13.36
C LEU A 168 -3.91 -66.93 -14.59
N LEU A 169 -3.89 -65.59 -14.64
CA LEU A 169 -3.19 -64.84 -15.68
C LEU A 169 -1.68 -65.15 -15.71
N GLY A 170 -1.04 -65.28 -14.54
CA GLY A 170 0.36 -65.71 -14.44
C GLY A 170 0.59 -67.08 -15.07
N THR A 171 -0.24 -68.08 -14.71
CA THR A 171 -0.15 -69.43 -15.28
C THR A 171 -0.40 -69.45 -16.79
N VAL A 172 -1.32 -68.63 -17.30
CA VAL A 172 -1.55 -68.49 -18.74
C VAL A 172 -0.31 -67.91 -19.45
N GLY A 173 0.35 -66.94 -18.83
CA GLY A 173 1.62 -66.40 -19.33
C GLY A 173 2.75 -67.44 -19.35
N GLU A 174 2.88 -68.23 -18.29
CA GLU A 174 3.84 -69.33 -18.20
C GLU A 174 3.58 -70.41 -19.27
N VAL A 175 2.32 -70.82 -19.45
CA VAL A 175 1.92 -71.80 -20.46
C VAL A 175 2.17 -71.25 -21.87
N ALA A 176 1.90 -69.98 -22.14
CA ALA A 176 2.21 -69.34 -23.41
C ALA A 176 3.73 -69.31 -23.68
N SER A 177 4.54 -68.99 -22.68
CA SER A 177 6.00 -69.03 -22.76
C SER A 177 6.53 -70.45 -23.02
N LEU A 178 6.03 -71.45 -22.28
CA LEU A 178 6.37 -72.86 -22.48
C LEU A 178 5.97 -73.35 -23.87
N SER A 179 4.77 -72.98 -24.35
CA SER A 179 4.30 -73.30 -25.70
C SER A 179 5.23 -72.71 -26.77
N ASN A 180 5.63 -71.45 -26.62
CA ASN A 180 6.59 -70.80 -27.52
C ASN A 180 7.97 -71.50 -27.48
N GLN A 181 8.46 -71.92 -26.32
CA GLN A 181 9.71 -72.67 -26.21
C GLN A 181 9.65 -74.04 -26.89
N VAL A 182 8.53 -74.76 -26.77
CA VAL A 182 8.32 -76.05 -27.45
C VAL A 182 8.25 -75.85 -28.97
N LEU A 183 7.54 -74.84 -29.45
CA LEU A 183 7.48 -74.50 -30.87
C LEU A 183 8.87 -74.15 -31.43
N GLN A 184 9.68 -73.39 -30.69
CA GLN A 184 11.06 -73.08 -31.09
C GLN A 184 11.93 -74.35 -31.16
N ARG A 185 11.84 -75.25 -30.17
CA ARG A 185 12.58 -76.53 -30.18
C ARG A 185 12.18 -77.43 -31.35
N ASN A 186 10.90 -77.48 -31.69
CA ASN A 186 10.42 -78.27 -32.82
C ASN A 186 10.80 -77.66 -34.18
N GLY A 187 10.89 -76.33 -34.29
CA GLY A 187 11.41 -75.66 -35.48
C GLY A 187 12.91 -75.88 -35.71
N VAL A 188 13.70 -75.97 -34.63
CA VAL A 188 15.14 -76.27 -34.68
C VAL A 188 15.40 -77.74 -35.06
N HIS A 189 14.56 -78.68 -34.59
CA HIS A 189 14.65 -80.08 -35.02
C HIS A 189 14.27 -80.31 -36.49
N ASN A 190 13.36 -79.50 -37.06
CA ASN A 190 13.02 -79.58 -38.49
C ASN A 190 14.00 -78.86 -39.43
N SER A 191 14.99 -78.11 -38.90
CA SER A 191 16.06 -77.48 -39.69
C SER A 191 17.38 -78.27 -39.65
N SER A 192 17.39 -79.46 -39.04
CA SER A 192 18.56 -80.34 -38.94
C SER A 192 18.31 -81.76 -39.47
N ALA A 193 17.34 -81.90 -40.40
CA ALA A 193 17.13 -83.06 -41.25
C ALA A 193 17.31 -82.68 -42.72
#